data_AF-A0A0C9YBY8-F1
#
_entry.id   AF-A0A0C9YBY8-F1
#
_cell.length_a   1.000
_cell.length_b   1.000
_cell.length_c   1.000
_cell.angle_alpha   90.00
_cell.angle_beta   90.00
_cell.angle_gamma   90.00
#
_symmetry.space_group_name_H-M   'P 1'
#
loop_
_entity.id
_entity.type
_entity.pdbx_description
1 polymer ?
#
loop_
_entity_poly.entity_id
_entity_poly.type
_entity_poly.pdbx_seq_one_letter_code
_entity_poly.pdbx_strand_id
1 'polypeptide(L)'
;MAKMTSFESYNAKTTNISYRWPSGITGIERIVLSAQGDLQRVLSAFFAQPIVVTLVCCQTLYQTSPTSALASLILPNPAAIASASQDAPIVQTRKVYLKCAGKVVCTATSRVRITSPECARLFLEEKYAIGQMFRRLEKVPAFDLLATGFGPADEPEGNPRSVGDNKRDQELWRKYKLSIPDFECEILEVFPSREMFVVGETWLVDEPTKGVTSSQSEEVKLADRSLRISQSFN
;
A
#
# COMPACT_ATOMS: atom_id res chain seq x y z
N MET A 1 15.78 -13.10 3.02
CA MET A 1 14.33 -13.13 2.80
C MET A 1 13.91 -14.56 2.49
N ALA A 2 13.19 -15.22 3.40
CA ALA A 2 12.57 -16.50 3.08
C ALA A 2 11.36 -16.22 2.19
N LYS A 3 11.37 -16.73 0.94
CA LYS A 3 10.22 -16.61 0.03
C LYS A 3 9.01 -17.25 0.70
N MET A 4 7.92 -16.51 0.88
CA MET A 4 6.68 -17.08 1.40
C MET A 4 6.12 -18.01 0.32
N THR A 5 6.40 -19.31 0.42
CA THR A 5 5.85 -20.30 -0.51
C THR A 5 4.37 -20.48 -0.18
N SER A 6 3.50 -19.92 -1.01
CA SER A 6 2.08 -20.26 -0.97
C SER A 6 1.89 -21.70 -1.42
N PHE A 7 1.02 -22.44 -0.72
CA PHE A 7 0.54 -23.73 -1.18
C PHE A 7 -0.95 -23.59 -1.45
N GLU A 8 -1.28 -23.31 -2.71
CA GLU A 8 -2.63 -23.48 -3.21
C GLU A 8 -2.75 -24.91 -3.75
N SER A 9 -3.70 -25.66 -3.24
CA SER A 9 -4.04 -26.99 -3.73
C SER A 9 -5.55 -27.07 -3.88
N TYR A 10 -6.00 -27.58 -5.01
CA TYR A 10 -7.41 -27.80 -5.24
C TYR A 10 -7.65 -29.10 -5.98
N ASN A 11 -8.84 -29.66 -5.79
CA ASN A 11 -9.40 -30.74 -6.60
C ASN A 11 -10.87 -30.41 -6.89
N ALA A 12 -11.59 -31.34 -7.51
CA ALA A 12 -12.99 -31.13 -7.89
C ALA A 12 -13.95 -30.74 -6.74
N LYS A 13 -13.57 -30.96 -5.47
CA LYS A 13 -14.44 -30.76 -4.30
C LYS A 13 -13.83 -29.92 -3.19
N THR A 14 -12.53 -29.64 -3.24
CA THR A 14 -11.83 -28.94 -2.15
C THR A 14 -10.85 -27.94 -2.71
N THR A 15 -10.79 -26.77 -2.09
CA THR A 15 -9.72 -25.78 -2.30
C THR A 15 -9.09 -25.50 -0.95
N ASN A 16 -7.77 -25.54 -0.90
CA ASN A 16 -6.99 -25.19 0.28
C ASN A 16 -5.91 -24.20 -0.15
N ILE A 17 -5.91 -23.05 0.52
CA ILE A 17 -4.90 -22.02 0.35
C ILE A 17 -4.19 -21.87 1.69
N SER A 18 -2.90 -22.17 1.71
CA SER A 18 -2.07 -22.08 2.91
C SER A 18 -0.90 -21.13 2.70
N TYR A 19 -0.73 -20.22 3.65
CA TYR A 19 0.42 -19.31 3.74
C TYR A 19 1.01 -19.40 5.15
N ARG A 20 2.32 -19.17 5.26
CA ARG A 20 3.02 -19.10 6.55
C ARG A 20 2.83 -17.74 7.20
N TRP A 21 1.61 -17.47 7.68
CA TRP A 21 1.26 -16.21 8.32
C TRP A 21 2.11 -15.92 9.57
N PRO A 22 2.57 -14.66 9.78
CA PRO A 22 3.05 -14.19 11.07
C PRO A 22 2.09 -14.51 12.22
N SER A 23 2.64 -14.75 13.41
CA SER A 23 1.83 -14.99 14.60
C SER A 23 0.97 -13.76 14.94
N GLY A 24 -0.27 -13.98 15.32
CA GLY A 24 -1.20 -12.90 15.67
C GLY A 24 -1.99 -12.30 14.50
N ILE A 25 -1.83 -12.79 13.26
CA ILE A 25 -2.73 -12.43 12.15
C ILE A 25 -4.15 -12.99 12.38
N THR A 26 -5.15 -12.12 12.32
CA THR A 26 -6.58 -12.44 12.48
C THR A 26 -7.20 -13.03 11.21
N GLY A 27 -8.41 -13.59 11.30
CA GLY A 27 -9.10 -14.15 10.14
C GLY A 27 -9.37 -13.12 9.03
N ILE A 28 -9.84 -11.92 9.39
CA ILE A 28 -10.12 -10.85 8.43
C ILE A 28 -8.83 -10.33 7.78
N GLU A 29 -7.73 -10.24 8.55
CA GLU A 29 -6.43 -9.87 8.00
C GLU A 29 -5.95 -10.90 6.98
N ARG A 30 -6.16 -12.21 7.20
CA ARG A 30 -5.83 -13.23 6.18
C ARG A 30 -6.62 -13.03 4.89
N ILE A 31 -7.93 -12.72 4.99
CA ILE A 31 -8.77 -12.47 3.82
C ILE A 31 -8.20 -11.30 3.02
N VAL A 32 -7.92 -10.18 3.70
CA VAL A 32 -7.38 -8.96 3.08
C VAL A 32 -5.99 -9.21 2.49
N LEU A 33 -5.11 -9.89 3.22
CA LEU A 33 -3.75 -10.19 2.77
C LEU A 33 -3.72 -11.17 1.61
N SER A 34 -4.71 -12.06 1.50
CA SER A 34 -4.82 -13.04 0.41
C SER A 34 -5.58 -12.55 -0.83
N ALA A 35 -6.12 -11.31 -0.82
CA ALA A 35 -6.90 -10.76 -1.94
C ALA A 35 -6.10 -10.71 -3.26
N GLN A 36 -6.61 -11.37 -4.32
CA GLN A 36 -5.88 -11.61 -5.57
C GLN A 36 -6.22 -10.57 -6.64
N GLY A 37 -5.88 -9.31 -6.38
CA GLY A 37 -6.16 -8.20 -7.30
C GLY A 37 -7.58 -7.61 -7.17
N ASP A 38 -8.35 -8.05 -6.18
CA ASP A 38 -9.70 -7.56 -5.87
C ASP A 38 -9.79 -6.82 -4.53
N LEU A 39 -8.66 -6.38 -3.96
CA LEU A 39 -8.61 -5.71 -2.66
C LEU A 39 -9.59 -4.53 -2.54
N GLN A 40 -9.74 -3.72 -3.60
CA GLN A 40 -10.70 -2.61 -3.62
C GLN A 40 -12.13 -3.08 -3.33
N ARG A 41 -12.53 -4.24 -3.90
CA ARG A 41 -13.83 -4.85 -3.67
C ARG A 41 -13.96 -5.39 -2.25
N VAL A 42 -12.91 -6.04 -1.75
CA VAL A 42 -12.87 -6.58 -0.39
C VAL A 42 -13.01 -5.46 0.65
N LEU A 43 -12.24 -4.39 0.51
CA LEU A 43 -12.31 -3.24 1.42
C LEU A 43 -13.66 -2.52 1.31
N SER A 44 -14.20 -2.37 0.11
CA SER A 44 -15.53 -1.77 -0.08
C SER A 44 -16.62 -2.58 0.61
N ALA A 45 -16.58 -3.91 0.50
CA ALA A 45 -17.51 -4.80 1.18
C ALA A 45 -17.31 -4.77 2.71
N PHE A 46 -16.07 -4.70 3.18
CA PHE A 46 -15.76 -4.65 4.61
C PHE A 46 -16.24 -3.35 5.28
N PHE A 47 -16.05 -2.20 4.62
CA PHE A 47 -16.47 -0.90 5.14
C PHE A 47 -17.89 -0.49 4.71
N ALA A 48 -18.60 -1.29 3.91
CA ALA A 48 -19.88 -0.93 3.32
C ALA A 48 -19.89 0.45 2.61
N GLN A 49 -18.75 0.86 2.06
CA GLN A 49 -18.53 2.20 1.49
C GLN A 49 -17.68 2.12 0.21
N PRO A 50 -17.78 3.10 -0.70
CA PRO A 50 -16.95 3.15 -1.89
C PRO A 50 -15.46 3.35 -1.56
N ILE A 51 -14.60 2.60 -2.25
CA ILE A 51 -13.15 2.81 -2.21
C ILE A 51 -12.72 3.62 -3.43
N VAL A 52 -12.17 4.81 -3.20
CA VAL A 52 -11.66 5.72 -4.25
C VAL A 52 -10.14 5.56 -4.34
N VAL A 53 -9.63 5.38 -5.55
CA VAL A 53 -8.18 5.30 -5.81
C VAL A 53 -7.66 6.67 -6.25
N THR A 54 -6.70 7.23 -5.53
CA THR A 54 -6.02 8.48 -5.89
C THR A 54 -4.57 8.20 -6.26
N LEU A 55 -4.15 8.59 -7.46
CA LEU A 55 -2.74 8.55 -7.85
C LEU A 55 -1.95 9.64 -7.11
N VAL A 56 -0.87 9.26 -6.45
CA VAL A 56 0.01 10.19 -5.70
C VAL A 56 1.16 10.62 -6.58
N CYS A 57 1.89 9.65 -7.11
CA CYS A 57 2.97 9.89 -8.05
C CYS A 57 3.17 8.67 -8.95
N CYS A 58 3.74 8.90 -10.13
CA CYS A 58 4.22 7.85 -11.00
C CYS A 58 5.44 8.29 -11.77
N GLN A 59 6.31 7.34 -12.09
CA GLN A 59 7.41 7.49 -13.03
C GLN A 59 7.28 6.40 -14.08
N THR A 60 7.22 6.80 -15.34
CA THR A 60 7.18 5.86 -16.46
C THR A 60 8.53 5.89 -17.15
N LEU A 61 9.13 4.72 -17.30
CA LEU A 61 10.40 4.49 -17.99
C LEU A 61 10.12 3.58 -19.17
N TYR A 62 10.87 3.75 -20.25
CA TYR A 62 10.81 2.88 -21.40
C TYR A 62 12.21 2.57 -21.91
N GLN A 63 12.31 1.50 -22.67
CA GLN A 63 13.52 1.03 -23.28
C GLN A 63 13.26 0.85 -24.77
N THR A 64 14.15 1.32 -25.64
CA THR A 64 13.98 1.23 -27.11
C THR A 64 14.58 -0.05 -27.69
N SER A 65 15.53 -0.67 -26.99
CA SER A 65 16.16 -1.94 -27.34
C SER A 65 16.76 -2.62 -26.11
N PRO A 66 17.00 -3.95 -26.11
CA PRO A 66 17.50 -4.71 -24.95
C PRO A 66 18.79 -4.18 -24.32
N THR A 67 19.61 -3.45 -25.09
CA THR A 67 20.88 -2.86 -24.66
C THR A 67 20.81 -1.37 -24.34
N SER A 68 19.71 -0.69 -24.69
CA SER A 68 19.52 0.73 -24.36
C SER A 68 19.25 0.95 -22.86
N ALA A 69 19.71 2.09 -22.34
CA ALA A 69 19.37 2.51 -20.98
C ALA A 69 17.89 2.87 -20.88
N LEU A 70 17.29 2.65 -19.70
CA LEU A 70 15.94 3.11 -19.40
C LEU A 70 15.87 4.63 -19.46
N ALA A 71 14.97 5.16 -20.28
CA ALA A 71 14.72 6.58 -20.42
C ALA A 71 13.35 6.94 -19.85
N SER A 72 13.22 8.15 -19.28
CA SER A 72 11.93 8.66 -18.85
C SER A 72 10.97 8.84 -20.03
N LEU A 73 9.76 8.30 -19.90
CA LEU A 73 8.70 8.42 -20.89
C LEU A 73 7.71 9.51 -20.45
N ILE A 74 7.60 10.58 -21.23
CA ILE A 74 6.54 11.58 -21.08
C ILE A 74 5.30 11.05 -21.80
N LEU A 75 4.15 11.06 -21.11
CA LEU A 75 2.88 10.59 -21.65
C LEU A 75 1.95 11.77 -22.00
N PRO A 76 1.07 11.62 -23.01
CA PRO A 76 0.92 10.45 -23.88
C PRO A 76 2.07 10.33 -24.90
N ASN A 77 2.43 9.10 -25.26
CA ASN A 77 3.43 8.84 -26.32
C ASN A 77 2.98 7.63 -27.16
N PRO A 78 2.20 7.86 -28.22
CA PRO A 78 1.63 6.78 -29.04
C PRO A 78 2.70 5.89 -29.67
N ALA A 79 3.85 6.43 -30.06
CA ALA A 79 4.94 5.66 -30.65
C ALA A 79 5.53 4.67 -29.64
N ALA A 80 5.81 5.12 -28.42
CA ALA A 80 6.33 4.26 -27.36
C ALA A 80 5.30 3.19 -26.94
N ILE A 81 4.02 3.56 -26.86
CA ILE A 81 2.92 2.62 -26.58
C ILE A 81 2.85 1.55 -27.68
N ALA A 82 2.89 1.95 -28.95
CA ALA A 82 2.85 1.05 -30.09
C ALA A 82 4.08 0.13 -30.19
N SER A 83 5.23 0.56 -29.67
CA SER A 83 6.47 -0.21 -29.67
C SER A 83 6.66 -1.14 -28.46
N ALA A 84 5.72 -1.14 -27.49
CA ALA A 84 5.85 -1.95 -26.28
C ALA A 84 5.96 -3.44 -26.64
N SER A 85 7.06 -4.07 -26.24
CA SER A 85 7.36 -5.48 -26.56
C SER A 85 8.20 -6.12 -25.44
N GLN A 86 8.53 -7.41 -25.58
CA GLN A 86 9.42 -8.10 -24.64
C GLN A 86 10.83 -7.48 -24.60
N ASP A 87 11.32 -7.07 -25.76
CA ASP A 87 12.65 -6.46 -25.96
C ASP A 87 12.68 -4.96 -25.66
N ALA A 88 11.52 -4.29 -25.78
CA ALA A 88 11.32 -2.87 -25.51
C ALA A 88 10.17 -2.67 -24.50
N PRO A 89 10.37 -3.08 -23.22
CA PRO A 89 9.33 -2.99 -22.20
C PRO A 89 9.10 -1.55 -21.75
N ILE A 90 7.87 -1.25 -21.36
CA ILE A 90 7.55 -0.05 -20.57
C ILE A 90 7.44 -0.46 -19.11
N VAL A 91 8.08 0.30 -18.22
CA VAL A 91 8.01 0.09 -16.77
C VAL A 91 7.45 1.33 -16.12
N GLN A 92 6.41 1.18 -15.30
CA GLN A 92 5.88 2.27 -14.50
C GLN A 92 5.94 1.93 -13.02
N THR A 93 6.60 2.79 -12.25
CA THR A 93 6.49 2.78 -10.78
C THR A 93 5.43 3.81 -10.39
N ARG A 94 4.47 3.44 -9.55
CA ARG A 94 3.42 4.35 -9.08
C ARG A 94 3.07 4.12 -7.62
N LYS A 95 2.71 5.20 -6.92
CA LYS A 95 2.12 5.19 -5.59
C LYS A 95 0.69 5.68 -5.66
N VAL A 96 -0.22 4.96 -5.03
CA VAL A 96 -1.64 5.32 -4.95
C VAL A 96 -2.13 5.22 -3.52
N TYR A 97 -3.18 6.00 -3.22
CA TYR A 97 -3.97 5.83 -2.01
C TYR A 97 -5.31 5.20 -2.36
N LEU A 98 -5.70 4.19 -1.59
CA LEU A 98 -7.07 3.72 -1.51
C LEU A 98 -7.71 4.46 -0.34
N LYS A 99 -8.75 5.24 -0.63
CA LYS A 99 -9.48 6.06 0.33
C LYS A 99 -10.89 5.55 0.52
N CYS A 100 -11.35 5.55 1.76
CA CYS A 100 -12.72 5.23 2.15
C CYS A 100 -13.21 6.36 3.06
N ALA A 101 -14.37 6.96 2.75
CA ALA A 101 -14.89 8.12 3.49
C ALA A 101 -13.85 9.25 3.74
N GLY A 102 -12.98 9.51 2.75
CA GLY A 102 -11.91 10.52 2.85
C GLY A 102 -10.63 10.08 3.59
N LYS A 103 -10.68 8.99 4.37
CA LYS A 103 -9.53 8.43 5.11
C LYS A 103 -8.75 7.45 4.23
N VAL A 104 -7.41 7.48 4.30
CA VAL A 104 -6.56 6.49 3.60
C VAL A 104 -6.65 5.18 4.34
N VAL A 105 -7.14 4.12 3.68
CA VAL A 105 -7.24 2.76 4.25
C VAL A 105 -6.15 1.84 3.74
N CYS A 106 -5.49 2.19 2.64
CA CYS A 106 -4.34 1.45 2.12
C CYS A 106 -3.49 2.36 1.22
N THR A 107 -2.18 2.26 1.37
CA THR A 107 -1.20 2.83 0.43
C THR A 107 -0.65 1.70 -0.42
N ALA A 108 -0.77 1.80 -1.74
CA ALA A 108 -0.23 0.81 -2.66
C ALA A 108 0.88 1.41 -3.51
N THR A 109 2.07 0.82 -3.43
CA THR A 109 3.21 1.12 -4.31
C THR A 109 3.39 -0.04 -5.26
N SER A 110 3.44 0.23 -6.55
CA SER A 110 3.55 -0.83 -7.57
C SER A 110 4.62 -0.51 -8.59
N ARG A 111 5.28 -1.57 -9.08
CA ARG A 111 6.14 -1.57 -10.26
C ARG A 111 5.48 -2.44 -11.31
N VAL A 112 5.00 -1.81 -12.38
CA VAL A 112 4.29 -2.44 -13.48
C VAL A 112 5.24 -2.58 -14.67
N ARG A 113 5.34 -3.77 -15.23
CA ARG A 113 6.08 -4.06 -16.47
C ARG A 113 5.08 -4.45 -17.56
N ILE A 114 5.18 -3.78 -18.70
CA ILE A 114 4.27 -3.91 -19.84
C ILE A 114 5.07 -4.23 -21.08
N THR A 115 4.69 -5.29 -21.79
CA THR A 115 5.41 -5.79 -22.96
C THR A 115 4.51 -6.02 -24.17
N SER A 116 3.32 -5.40 -24.18
CA SER A 116 2.45 -5.38 -25.36
C SER A 116 1.80 -4.00 -25.56
N PRO A 117 1.51 -3.62 -26.82
CA PRO A 117 0.88 -2.33 -27.11
C PRO A 117 -0.55 -2.23 -26.56
N GLU A 118 -1.29 -3.35 -26.57
CA GLU A 118 -2.65 -3.40 -26.04
C GLU A 118 -2.68 -3.08 -24.54
N CYS A 119 -1.82 -3.75 -23.75
CA CYS A 119 -1.73 -3.49 -22.32
C CYS A 119 -1.21 -2.08 -22.04
N ALA A 120 -0.27 -1.58 -22.85
CA ALA A 120 0.26 -0.22 -22.72
C ALA A 120 -0.84 0.82 -22.95
N ARG A 121 -1.68 0.65 -23.97
CA ARG A 121 -2.82 1.54 -24.25
C ARG A 121 -3.83 1.56 -23.12
N LEU A 122 -4.32 0.39 -22.70
CA LEU A 122 -5.31 0.28 -21.62
C LEU A 122 -4.80 0.92 -20.31
N PHE A 123 -3.53 0.69 -19.97
CA PHE A 123 -2.99 1.16 -18.69
C PHE A 123 -2.51 2.62 -18.73
N LEU A 124 -1.79 3.03 -19.78
CA LEU A 124 -1.12 4.33 -19.84
C LEU A 124 -1.98 5.40 -20.50
N GLU A 125 -2.86 5.05 -21.44
CA GLU A 125 -3.71 6.00 -22.17
C GLU A 125 -5.12 6.02 -21.59
N GLU A 126 -5.77 4.86 -21.50
CA GLU A 126 -7.15 4.73 -20.96
C GLU A 126 -7.19 4.72 -19.42
N LYS A 127 -6.04 4.72 -18.76
CA LYS A 127 -5.87 4.86 -17.29
C LYS A 127 -6.61 3.80 -16.45
N TYR A 128 -6.76 2.58 -16.96
CA TYR A 128 -7.32 1.48 -16.18
C TYR A 128 -6.47 1.20 -14.93
N ALA A 129 -7.12 0.96 -13.79
CA ALA A 129 -6.45 0.50 -12.57
C ALA A 129 -5.97 -0.95 -12.73
N ILE A 130 -4.91 -1.33 -12.00
CA ILE A 130 -4.29 -2.67 -12.11
C ILE A 130 -5.33 -3.79 -11.96
N GLY A 131 -6.17 -3.76 -10.91
CA GLY A 131 -7.21 -4.78 -10.71
C GLY A 131 -8.28 -4.82 -11.82
N GLN A 132 -8.49 -3.72 -12.54
CA GLN A 132 -9.46 -3.65 -13.64
C GLN A 132 -8.85 -4.11 -14.97
N MET A 133 -7.52 -4.03 -15.14
CA MET A 133 -6.83 -4.54 -16.32
C MET A 133 -7.15 -6.02 -16.57
N PHE A 134 -7.08 -6.84 -15.53
CA PHE A 134 -7.32 -8.28 -15.62
C PHE A 134 -8.75 -8.62 -16.04
N ARG A 135 -9.73 -7.85 -15.53
CA ARG A 135 -11.13 -7.98 -15.93
C ARG A 135 -11.34 -7.55 -17.38
N ARG A 136 -10.74 -6.42 -17.78
CA ARG A 136 -10.88 -5.86 -19.11
C ARG A 136 -10.26 -6.73 -20.20
N LEU A 137 -9.20 -7.45 -19.85
CA LEU A 137 -8.49 -8.42 -20.70
C LEU A 137 -9.04 -9.84 -20.57
N GLU A 138 -10.07 -10.05 -19.73
CA GLU A 138 -10.71 -11.36 -19.48
C GLU A 138 -9.70 -12.46 -19.07
N LYS A 139 -8.64 -12.09 -18.34
CA LYS A 139 -7.60 -13.00 -17.88
C LYS A 139 -7.56 -13.06 -16.35
N VAL A 140 -7.45 -14.27 -15.81
CA VAL A 140 -7.18 -14.47 -14.38
C VAL A 140 -5.68 -14.31 -14.14
N PRO A 141 -5.23 -13.38 -13.28
CA PRO A 141 -3.82 -13.21 -13.01
C PRO A 141 -3.30 -14.35 -12.12
N ALA A 142 -2.07 -14.78 -12.38
CA ALA A 142 -1.32 -15.55 -11.40
C ALA A 142 -0.98 -14.64 -10.21
N PHE A 143 -1.23 -15.11 -9.00
CA PHE A 143 -0.97 -14.40 -7.76
C PHE A 143 0.14 -15.12 -6.96
N ASP A 144 1.19 -14.38 -6.61
CA ASP A 144 2.28 -14.87 -5.75
C ASP A 144 2.44 -13.93 -4.55
N LEU A 145 2.04 -14.37 -3.36
CA LEU A 145 2.22 -13.60 -2.11
C LEU A 145 3.66 -13.78 -1.65
N LEU A 146 4.48 -12.73 -1.82
CA LEU A 146 5.92 -12.79 -1.58
C LEU A 146 6.26 -12.68 -0.09
N ALA A 147 5.60 -11.75 0.62
CA ALA A 147 5.81 -11.48 2.04
C ALA A 147 4.63 -10.73 2.67
N THR A 148 4.51 -10.83 3.99
CA THR A 148 3.57 -10.04 4.81
C THR A 148 4.19 -9.75 6.16
N GLY A 149 3.85 -8.63 6.79
CA GLY A 149 4.37 -8.31 8.11
C GLY A 149 3.61 -7.20 8.84
N PHE A 150 4.15 -6.85 9.99
CA PHE A 150 3.65 -5.80 10.88
C PHE A 150 4.66 -4.67 10.99
N GLY A 151 4.16 -3.47 11.34
CA GLY A 151 5.01 -2.30 11.52
C GLY A 151 5.52 -1.73 10.20
N PRO A 152 6.54 -0.85 10.25
CA PRO A 152 7.02 -0.15 9.07
C PRO A 152 7.52 -1.14 8.02
N ALA A 153 7.00 -1.05 6.79
CA ALA A 153 7.37 -1.95 5.69
C ALA A 153 8.87 -1.88 5.30
N ASP A 154 9.57 -0.82 5.70
CA ASP A 154 10.98 -0.58 5.40
C ASP A 154 11.95 -1.14 6.46
N GLU A 155 11.47 -1.66 7.60
CA GLU A 155 12.35 -2.24 8.61
C GLU A 155 12.65 -3.73 8.29
N PRO A 156 13.93 -4.13 8.23
CA PRO A 156 14.28 -5.54 8.06
C PRO A 156 13.80 -6.35 9.27
N GLU A 157 13.05 -7.43 8.99
CA GLU A 157 12.65 -8.42 9.99
C GLU A 157 13.87 -8.83 10.84
N GLY A 158 13.94 -8.40 12.09
CA GLY A 158 15.09 -8.76 12.93
C GLY A 158 15.30 -7.99 14.22
N ASN A 159 14.63 -6.86 14.46
CA ASN A 159 14.75 -6.20 15.76
C ASN A 159 13.39 -6.14 16.47
N PRO A 160 13.13 -7.00 17.47
CA PRO A 160 12.01 -6.84 18.37
C PRO A 160 12.31 -5.62 19.26
N ARG A 161 12.15 -4.41 18.72
CA ARG A 161 12.13 -3.21 19.55
C ARG A 161 11.00 -3.36 20.55
N SER A 162 11.34 -3.06 21.81
CA SER A 162 10.48 -3.15 22.98
C SER A 162 9.08 -2.63 22.68
N VAL A 163 8.12 -3.50 22.96
CA VAL A 163 6.69 -3.28 22.93
C VAL A 163 6.36 -1.97 23.66
N GLY A 164 6.06 -0.92 22.91
CA GLY A 164 5.05 0.04 23.35
C GLY A 164 3.70 -0.67 23.26
N ASP A 165 2.88 -0.56 24.30
CA ASP A 165 1.78 -1.46 24.68
C ASP A 165 0.62 -1.68 23.67
N ASN A 166 0.65 -1.14 22.45
CA ASN A 166 -0.46 -1.29 21.50
C ASN A 166 -0.06 -1.99 20.19
N LYS A 167 -0.08 -3.34 20.20
CA LYS A 167 -0.03 -4.18 18.99
C LYS A 167 -1.16 -3.90 17.98
N ARG A 168 -2.20 -3.16 18.38
CA ARG A 168 -3.38 -2.81 17.58
C ARG A 168 -3.18 -1.60 16.67
N ASP A 169 -2.20 -0.74 16.99
CA ASP A 169 -1.91 0.49 16.24
C ASP A 169 -0.81 0.28 15.19
N GLN A 170 -0.36 -0.96 15.01
CA GLN A 170 0.71 -1.27 14.06
C GLN A 170 0.17 -1.29 12.63
N GLU A 171 1.00 -0.87 11.69
CA GLU A 171 0.76 -1.07 10.27
C GLU A 171 0.71 -2.57 9.95
N LEU A 172 -0.07 -2.93 8.93
CA LEU A 172 -0.08 -4.25 8.34
C LEU A 172 0.31 -4.10 6.88
N TRP A 173 1.14 -4.99 6.34
CA TRP A 173 1.52 -4.89 4.94
C TRP A 173 1.63 -6.24 4.24
N ARG A 174 1.53 -6.19 2.92
CA ARG A 174 1.78 -7.33 2.02
C ARG A 174 2.56 -6.91 0.80
N LYS A 175 3.46 -7.78 0.37
CA LYS A 175 4.17 -7.69 -0.90
C LYS A 175 3.80 -8.89 -1.75
N TYR A 176 3.36 -8.65 -2.98
CA TYR A 176 2.89 -9.70 -3.87
C TYR A 176 3.14 -9.36 -5.34
N LYS A 177 2.97 -10.37 -6.19
CA LYS A 177 3.08 -10.26 -7.64
C LYS A 177 1.76 -10.69 -8.28
N LEU A 178 1.31 -9.92 -9.26
CA LEU A 178 0.24 -10.30 -10.19
C LEU A 178 0.82 -10.36 -11.60
N SER A 179 0.55 -11.43 -12.33
CA SER A 179 1.00 -11.54 -13.72
C SER A 179 0.00 -12.23 -14.63
N ILE A 180 -0.16 -11.67 -15.82
CA ILE A 180 -0.75 -12.29 -17.01
C ILE A 180 0.28 -12.17 -18.15
N PRO A 181 0.08 -12.86 -19.30
CA PRO A 181 0.89 -12.59 -20.47
C PRO A 181 0.93 -11.08 -20.79
N ASP A 182 2.14 -10.58 -20.94
CA ASP A 182 2.50 -9.20 -21.28
C ASP A 182 2.22 -8.08 -20.26
N PHE A 183 1.74 -8.44 -19.07
CA PHE A 183 1.48 -7.47 -18.01
C PHE A 183 1.77 -8.07 -16.63
N GLU A 184 2.78 -7.50 -15.98
CA GLU A 184 3.30 -7.96 -14.69
C GLU A 184 3.34 -6.80 -13.70
N CYS A 185 2.95 -7.06 -12.45
CA CYS A 185 2.94 -6.09 -11.37
C CYS A 185 3.58 -6.68 -10.12
N GLU A 186 4.58 -6.01 -9.58
CA GLU A 186 5.01 -6.20 -8.18
C GLU A 186 4.39 -5.09 -7.34
N ILE A 187 3.72 -5.45 -6.25
CA ILE A 187 2.88 -4.54 -5.46
C ILE A 187 3.21 -4.69 -3.98
N LEU A 188 3.43 -3.57 -3.30
CA LEU A 188 3.48 -3.43 -1.85
C LEU A 188 2.26 -2.63 -1.41
N GLU A 189 1.45 -3.22 -0.54
CA GLU A 189 0.29 -2.58 0.08
C GLU A 189 0.50 -2.48 1.58
N VAL A 190 0.25 -1.27 2.11
CA VAL A 190 0.40 -0.94 3.52
C VAL A 190 -0.94 -0.41 4.04
N PHE A 191 -1.48 -1.10 5.03
CA PHE A 191 -2.65 -0.72 5.81
C PHE A 191 -2.18 0.08 7.03
N PRO A 192 -2.75 1.26 7.29
CA PRO A 192 -2.21 2.22 8.25
C PRO A 192 -2.37 1.79 9.71
N SER A 193 -3.36 0.97 10.03
CA SER A 193 -3.58 0.45 11.37
C SER A 193 -4.38 -0.84 11.30
N ARG A 194 -4.00 -1.84 12.11
CA ARG A 194 -4.78 -3.08 12.26
C ARG A 194 -6.13 -2.85 12.95
N GLU A 195 -6.24 -1.81 13.77
CA GLU A 195 -7.50 -1.46 14.43
C GLU A 195 -8.63 -1.21 13.43
N MET A 196 -8.32 -0.76 12.21
CA MET A 196 -9.33 -0.59 11.15
C MET A 196 -10.09 -1.89 10.85
N PHE A 197 -9.45 -3.05 11.01
CA PHE A 197 -10.07 -4.36 10.79
C PHE A 197 -10.84 -4.88 12.01
N VAL A 198 -10.67 -4.24 13.17
CA VAL A 198 -11.36 -4.59 14.42
C VAL A 198 -12.62 -3.75 14.58
N VAL A 199 -12.50 -2.42 14.41
CA VAL A 199 -13.61 -1.48 14.68
C VAL A 199 -14.40 -1.10 13.41
N GLY A 200 -13.92 -1.47 12.22
CA GLY A 200 -14.68 -1.38 10.97
C GLY A 200 -15.04 0.05 10.59
N GLU A 201 -16.31 0.29 10.24
CA GLU A 201 -16.82 1.59 9.81
C GLU A 201 -16.57 2.72 10.82
N THR A 202 -16.59 2.43 12.11
CA THR A 202 -16.30 3.43 13.17
C THR A 202 -14.90 4.01 13.02
N TRP A 203 -13.93 3.22 12.54
CA TRP A 203 -12.55 3.67 12.32
C TRP A 203 -12.48 4.83 11.30
N LEU A 204 -13.43 4.89 10.36
CA LEU A 204 -13.46 5.91 9.33
C LEU A 204 -13.86 7.28 9.87
N VAL A 205 -14.59 7.33 10.99
CA VAL A 205 -15.13 8.55 11.59
C VAL A 205 -14.15 9.16 12.59
N ASP A 206 -13.25 8.36 13.15
CA ASP A 206 -12.20 8.85 14.05
C ASP A 206 -11.29 9.84 13.31
N GLU A 207 -11.43 11.11 13.69
CA GLU A 207 -10.51 12.19 13.33
C GLU A 207 -9.08 11.76 13.67
N PRO A 208 -8.09 12.01 12.79
CA PRO A 208 -6.71 11.77 13.14
C PRO A 208 -6.35 12.65 14.34
N THR A 209 -6.28 12.07 15.53
CA THR A 209 -5.67 12.68 16.70
C THR A 209 -4.22 12.97 16.33
N LYS A 210 -3.97 14.18 15.87
CA LYS A 210 -2.62 14.73 15.72
C LYS A 210 -1.94 14.56 17.08
N GLY A 211 -0.80 13.89 17.05
CA GLY A 211 0.08 13.76 18.19
C GLY A 211 0.28 15.11 18.87
N VAL A 212 0.13 15.07 20.19
CA VAL A 212 0.47 16.13 21.13
C VAL A 212 1.92 16.55 20.89
N THR A 213 2.14 17.78 20.41
CA THR A 213 3.26 18.59 20.90
C THR A 213 2.65 19.58 21.88
N SER A 214 2.69 19.21 23.15
CA SER A 214 2.49 20.14 24.25
C SER A 214 3.64 21.14 24.24
N SER A 215 3.48 22.25 23.53
CA SER A 215 4.23 23.46 23.84
C SER A 215 3.80 23.88 25.24
N GLN A 216 4.68 23.63 26.19
CA GLN A 216 4.53 24.03 27.57
C GLN A 216 4.20 25.53 27.63
N SER A 217 3.11 25.83 28.33
CA SER A 217 2.85 27.10 28.96
C SER A 217 3.97 27.41 29.95
N GLU A 218 4.99 28.14 29.52
CA GLU A 218 5.89 28.92 30.36
C GLU A 218 5.82 30.40 29.96
N GLU A 219 4.73 31.07 30.35
CA GLU A 219 4.72 32.53 30.52
C GLU A 219 3.46 32.89 31.31
N VAL A 220 3.61 33.02 32.63
CA VAL A 220 2.94 33.93 33.59
C VAL A 220 3.22 33.35 34.98
N LYS A 221 4.44 33.60 35.49
CA LYS A 221 4.78 33.57 36.92
C LYS A 221 6.19 34.13 37.18
N LEU A 222 6.50 35.30 36.60
CA LEU A 222 7.72 36.04 36.93
C LEU A 222 7.50 37.56 36.85
N ALA A 223 6.53 38.07 37.62
CA ALA A 223 6.40 39.52 37.84
C ALA A 223 5.97 39.90 39.27
N ASP A 224 5.97 38.96 40.23
CA ASP A 224 5.46 39.25 41.58
C ASP A 224 6.37 38.75 42.72
N ARG A 225 7.68 38.63 42.46
CA ARG A 225 8.64 38.17 43.49
C ARG A 225 9.95 38.95 43.64
N SER A 226 10.06 40.12 43.01
CA SER A 226 11.16 41.06 43.28
C SER A 226 10.61 42.46 43.44
N LEU A 227 10.11 42.78 44.64
CA LEU A 227 10.07 44.15 45.21
C LEU A 227 9.59 44.21 46.68
N ARG A 228 9.41 43.07 47.37
CA ARG A 228 9.21 43.04 48.84
C ARG A 228 10.38 42.41 49.59
N ILE A 229 11.59 42.89 49.36
CA ILE A 229 12.69 42.80 50.33
C ILE A 229 13.52 44.09 50.22
N SER A 230 13.00 45.19 50.74
CA SER A 230 13.78 46.38 51.12
C SER A 230 12.98 47.36 51.98
N GLN A 231 12.26 46.86 52.99
CA GLN A 231 11.84 47.71 54.11
C GLN A 231 11.83 46.87 55.39
N SER A 232 12.88 47.06 56.20
CA SER A 232 12.97 46.98 57.67
C SER A 232 14.30 46.38 58.13
N PHE A 233 15.28 47.25 58.41
CA PHE A 233 16.15 47.18 59.60
C PHE A 233 16.85 48.54 59.75
N ASN A 234 16.47 49.25 60.82
CA ASN A 234 16.98 50.52 61.38
C ASN A 234 16.85 51.80 60.56
#